data_AF-A0A920P5X0-F1
#
_entry.id   AF-A0A920P5X0-F1
#
_cell.length_a   1.000
_cell.length_b   1.000
_cell.length_c   1.000
_cell.angle_alpha   90.00
_cell.angle_beta   90.00
_cell.angle_gamma   90.00
#
_symmetry.space_group_name_H-M   'P 1'
#
loop_
_entity.id
_entity.type
_entity.pdbx_description
1 polymer ?
#
loop_
_entity_poly.entity_id
_entity_poly.type
_entity_poly.pdbx_seq_one_letter_code
_entity_poly.pdbx_strand_id
1 'polypeptide(L)'
;MAEVIARNEIEQRGWNSFEVRSAGIAAFDGAGASSGASRASEAHGLDLTGHRATFLTKEVVTWADLILVMSPSHFMSVTEFGGG
;
A
#
# COMPACT_ATOMS: atom_id res chain seq x y z
N MET A 1 -4.36 3.87 -2.04
CA MET A 1 -4.94 3.57 -3.37
C MET A 1 -4.43 2.24 -3.93
N ALA A 2 -3.13 2.08 -4.23
CA ALA A 2 -2.59 0.85 -4.83
C ALA A 2 -2.95 -0.43 -4.06
N GLU A 3 -2.89 -0.40 -2.72
CA GLU A 3 -3.32 -1.52 -1.88
C GLU A 3 -4.77 -1.95 -2.13
N VAL A 4 -5.70 -1.00 -2.19
CA VAL A 4 -7.13 -1.29 -2.40
C VAL A 4 -7.38 -1.85 -3.80
N ILE A 5 -6.68 -1.32 -4.81
CA ILE A 5 -6.73 -1.88 -6.16
C ILE A 5 -6.27 -3.33 -6.15
N ALA A 6 -5.12 -3.63 -5.51
CA ALA A 6 -4.58 -4.97 -5.45
C ALA A 6 -5.51 -5.93 -4.68
N ARG A 7 -6.04 -5.53 -3.53
CA ARG A 7 -7.02 -6.33 -2.77
C ARG A 7 -8.25 -6.67 -3.61
N ASN A 8 -8.84 -5.66 -4.25
CA ASN A 8 -10.01 -5.86 -5.12
C ASN A 8 -9.70 -6.81 -6.29
N GLU A 9 -8.55 -6.68 -6.95
CA GLU A 9 -8.15 -7.60 -8.04
C GLU A 9 -7.94 -9.04 -7.55
N ILE A 10 -7.31 -9.22 -6.39
CA ILE A 10 -7.09 -10.53 -5.76
C ILE A 10 -8.43 -11.19 -5.45
N GLU A 11 -9.37 -10.44 -4.87
CA GLU A 11 -10.72 -10.89 -4.56
C GLU A 11 -11.48 -11.29 -5.84
N GLN A 12 -11.47 -10.44 -6.87
CA GLN A 12 -12.14 -10.73 -8.15
C GLN A 12 -11.59 -11.97 -8.85
N ARG A 13 -10.30 -12.28 -8.64
CA ARG A 13 -9.65 -13.48 -9.19
C ARG A 13 -9.82 -14.72 -8.30
N GLY A 14 -10.41 -14.58 -7.12
CA GLY A 14 -10.60 -15.67 -6.16
C GLY A 14 -9.29 -16.20 -5.58
N TRP A 15 -8.28 -15.34 -5.44
CA TRP A 15 -6.99 -15.72 -4.88
C TRP A 15 -6.99 -15.57 -3.35
N ASN A 16 -6.81 -16.69 -2.64
CA ASN A 16 -6.98 -16.72 -1.17
C ASN A 16 -5.66 -16.75 -0.40
N SER A 17 -4.52 -16.76 -1.08
CA SER A 17 -3.19 -16.95 -0.48
C SER A 17 -2.34 -15.69 -0.49
N PHE A 18 -2.97 -14.50 -0.60
CA PHE A 18 -2.26 -13.23 -0.60
C PHE A 18 -2.78 -12.34 0.53
N GLU A 19 -1.84 -11.78 1.28
CA GLU A 19 -2.09 -10.64 2.14
C GLU A 19 -1.42 -9.42 1.51
N VAL A 20 -2.13 -8.30 1.44
CA VAL A 20 -1.61 -7.04 0.90
C VAL A 20 -1.52 -6.04 2.03
N ARG A 21 -0.47 -5.23 2.07
CA ARG A 21 -0.33 -4.06 2.94
C ARG A 21 0.33 -2.94 2.15
N SER A 22 0.15 -1.69 2.57
CA SER A 22 0.94 -0.56 2.04
C SER A 22 1.56 0.26 3.15
N ALA A 23 2.70 0.87 2.82
CA ALA A 23 3.39 1.83 3.66
C ALA A 23 4.01 2.94 2.81
N GLY A 24 4.18 4.11 3.41
CA GLY A 24 4.78 5.28 2.75
C GLY A 24 6.00 5.80 3.50
N ILE A 25 6.95 6.37 2.75
CA ILE A 25 8.19 6.97 3.30
C ILE A 25 7.96 8.37 3.91
N ALA A 26 6.79 8.96 3.66
CA ALA A 26 6.35 10.24 4.20
C ALA A 26 4.91 10.15 4.74
N ALA A 27 4.50 8.95 5.17
CA ALA A 27 3.18 8.71 5.71
C ALA A 27 3.08 9.29 7.13
N PHE A 28 1.96 9.93 7.42
CA PHE A 28 1.59 10.26 8.79
C PHE A 28 0.71 9.12 9.31
N ASP A 29 1.20 8.38 10.31
CA ASP A 29 0.53 7.17 10.79
C ASP A 29 -0.93 7.42 11.16
N GLY A 30 -1.81 6.56 10.64
CA GLY A 30 -3.25 6.64 10.87
C GLY A 30 -3.99 7.70 10.03
N ALA A 31 -3.29 8.51 9.23
CA ALA A 31 -3.96 9.45 8.32
C ALA A 31 -4.83 8.69 7.30
N GLY A 32 -5.99 9.26 6.98
CA GLY A 32 -6.84 8.75 5.91
C GLY A 32 -6.24 9.00 4.52
N ALA A 33 -6.89 8.46 3.49
CA ALA A 33 -6.53 8.76 2.10
C ALA A 33 -6.73 10.27 1.81
N SER A 34 -5.91 10.82 0.92
CA SER A 34 -6.12 12.19 0.45
C SER A 34 -7.45 12.31 -0.30
N SER A 35 -8.07 13.50 -0.26
CA SER A 35 -9.35 13.74 -0.93
C SER A 35 -9.32 13.41 -2.43
N GLY A 36 -8.20 13.70 -3.09
CA GLY A 36 -7.99 13.34 -4.50
C GLY A 36 -7.95 11.82 -4.72
N ALA A 37 -7.28 11.07 -3.85
CA ALA A 37 -7.22 9.62 -3.94
C ALA A 37 -8.58 8.96 -3.66
N SER A 38 -9.33 9.45 -2.67
CA SER A 38 -10.69 8.98 -2.39
C SER A 38 -11.60 9.19 -3.58
N ARG A 39 -11.65 10.41 -4.14
CA ARG A 39 -12.49 10.72 -5.30
C ARG A 39 -12.10 9.93 -6.55
N ALA A 40 -10.80 9.75 -6.79
CA ALA A 40 -10.33 8.93 -7.90
C ALA A 40 -10.73 7.45 -7.73
N SER A 41 -10.65 6.92 -6.50
CA SER A 41 -11.01 5.53 -6.21
C SER A 41 -12.52 5.30 -6.33
N GLU A 42 -13.33 6.22 -5.82
CA GLU A 42 -14.80 6.19 -5.96
C GLU A 42 -15.24 6.16 -7.42
N ALA A 43 -14.58 6.93 -8.31
CA ALA A 43 -14.86 6.91 -9.74
C ALA A 43 -14.65 5.54 -10.41
N HIS A 44 -13.88 4.66 -9.76
CA HIS A 44 -13.62 3.29 -10.17
C HIS A 44 -14.33 2.24 -9.30
N GLY A 45 -15.27 2.66 -8.43
CA GLY A 45 -16.02 1.76 -7.56
C GLY A 45 -15.20 1.17 -6.41
N LEU A 46 -14.08 1.80 -6.04
CA LEU A 46 -13.19 1.36 -4.98
C LEU A 46 -13.40 2.19 -3.71
N ASP A 47 -13.41 1.52 -2.55
CA ASP A 47 -13.58 2.14 -1.24
C ASP A 47 -12.23 2.36 -0.53
N LEU A 48 -11.94 3.60 -0.15
CA LEU A 48 -10.77 3.99 0.63
C LEU A 48 -11.09 4.44 2.06
N THR A 49 -12.35 4.37 2.52
CA THR A 49 -12.75 4.85 3.85
C THR A 49 -12.02 4.14 5.00
N GLY A 50 -11.74 2.85 4.83
CA GLY A 50 -10.94 2.04 5.75
C GLY A 50 -9.43 2.27 5.67
N HIS A 51 -8.92 3.00 4.66
CA HIS A 51 -7.49 3.19 4.49
C HIS A 51 -6.89 3.99 5.66
N ARG A 52 -5.78 3.48 6.18
CA ARG A 52 -4.95 4.17 7.15
C ARG A 52 -3.51 4.14 6.64
N ALA A 53 -2.91 5.31 6.58
CA ALA A 53 -1.51 5.44 6.21
C ALA A 53 -0.65 4.76 7.29
N THR A 54 0.38 4.06 6.83
CA THR A 54 1.39 3.40 7.67
C THR A 54 2.76 3.89 7.23
N PHE A 55 3.59 4.28 8.17
CA PHE A 55 4.97 4.67 7.93
C PHE A 55 5.81 3.43 7.61
N LEU A 56 6.74 3.58 6.68
CA LEU A 56 7.65 2.50 6.33
C LEU A 56 8.61 2.24 7.50
N THR A 57 8.59 1.01 8.01
CA THR A 57 9.53 0.54 9.04
C THR A 57 10.20 -0.76 8.61
N LYS A 58 11.26 -1.15 9.32
CA LYS A 58 11.94 -2.41 9.10
C LYS A 58 10.99 -3.60 9.24
N GLU A 59 10.10 -3.56 10.21
CA GLU A 59 9.13 -4.63 10.49
C GLU A 59 8.19 -4.84 9.30
N VAL A 60 7.70 -3.74 8.70
CA VAL A 60 6.87 -3.80 7.49
C VAL A 60 7.64 -4.42 6.32
N VAL A 61 8.90 -4.04 6.14
CA VAL A 61 9.76 -4.59 5.08
C VAL A 61 10.00 -6.08 5.28
N THR A 62 10.32 -6.51 6.50
CA THR A 62 10.57 -7.94 6.81
C THR A 62 9.32 -8.81 6.74
N TRP A 63 8.14 -8.22 6.82
CA TRP A 63 6.87 -8.95 6.74
C TRP A 63 6.53 -9.40 5.32
N ALA A 64 7.01 -8.69 4.30
CA ALA A 64 6.59 -8.91 2.91
C ALA A 64 7.49 -9.91 2.17
N ASP A 65 6.88 -10.86 1.46
CA ASP A 65 7.59 -11.72 0.48
C ASP A 65 7.91 -10.98 -0.83
N LEU A 66 7.13 -9.94 -1.16
CA LEU A 66 7.29 -9.10 -2.35
C LEU A 66 6.98 -7.65 -2.02
N ILE A 67 7.91 -6.75 -2.34
CA ILE A 67 7.73 -5.30 -2.17
C ILE A 67 7.68 -4.63 -3.54
N LEU A 68 6.58 -3.93 -3.82
CA LEU A 68 6.39 -3.15 -5.03
C LEU A 68 6.46 -1.65 -4.69
N VAL A 69 7.37 -0.94 -5.36
CA VAL A 69 7.62 0.49 -5.13
C VAL A 69 7.18 1.33 -6.31
N MET A 70 6.78 2.58 -6.05
CA MET A 70 6.22 3.48 -7.07
C MET A 70 7.26 4.40 -7.72
N SER A 71 8.49 4.44 -7.18
CA SER A 71 9.57 5.29 -7.67
C SER A 71 10.93 4.79 -7.19
N PRO A 72 12.04 5.25 -7.80
CA PRO A 72 13.40 4.97 -7.30
C PRO A 72 13.64 5.47 -5.87
N SER A 73 13.04 6.60 -5.47
CA SER A 73 13.17 7.10 -4.09
C SER A 73 12.54 6.16 -3.06
N HIS A 74 11.38 5.57 -3.36
CA HIS A 74 10.78 4.54 -2.52
C HIS A 74 11.65 3.28 -2.44
N PHE A 75 12.27 2.88 -3.56
CA PHE A 75 13.19 1.75 -3.59
C PHE A 75 14.38 1.96 -2.64
N MET A 76 15.03 3.13 -2.71
CA MET A 76 16.15 3.44 -1.82
C MET A 76 15.76 3.33 -0.34
N SER A 77 14.61 3.89 0.07
CA SER A 77 14.16 3.77 1.46
C SER A 77 13.87 2.32 1.89
N VAL A 78 13.34 1.48 0.99
CA VAL A 78 13.14 0.05 1.30
C VAL A 78 14.48 -0.67 1.48
N THR A 79 15.47 -0.37 0.64
CA THR A 79 16.82 -0.97 0.74
C THR A 79 17.56 -0.56 2.01
N GLU A 80 17.34 0.65 2.52
CA GLU A 80 17.90 1.11 3.81
C GLU A 80 17.41 0.27 4.99
N PHE A 81 16.20 -0.29 4.90
CA PHE A 81 15.64 -1.22 5.88
C PHE A 81 16.01 -2.69 5.64
N GLY A 82 16.82 -2.98 4.61
CA GLY A 82 17.27 -4.33 4.27
C GLY A 82 16.29 -5.12 3.40
N GLY A 83 15.33 -4.46 2.76
CA GLY A 83 14.47 -5.08 1.75
C GLY A 83 15.11 -5.01 0.36
N GLY A 84 15.10 -6.11 -0.38
CA GLY A 84 15.72 -6.19 -1.72
C GLY A 84 16.19 -7.60 -2.03
#